data_AF-A0AAE4NVG4-F1
#
_entry.id   AF-A0AAE4NVG4-F1
#
_cell.length_a   1.000
_cell.length_b   1.000
_cell.length_c   1.000
_cell.angle_alpha   90.00
_cell.angle_beta   90.00
_cell.angle_gamma   90.00
#
_symmetry.space_group_name_H-M   'P 1'
#
loop_
_entity.id
_entity.type
_entity.pdbx_description
1 polymer ?
#
loop_
_entity_poly.entity_id
_entity_poly.type
_entity_poly.pdbx_seq_one_letter_code
_entity_poly.pdbx_strand_id
1 'polypeptide(L)'
;MNFESAFLNVLYFSAVIYALAFVLYGIRAIKGPTTADIILAVDCLSFDMAAFMVILGIYFKSVMLASGAIILALWAFMLDIYYTKYVLYGEVEV
;
A
#
# COMPACT_ATOMS: atom_id res chain seq x y z
N MET A 1 24.20 11.30 -20.17
CA MET A 1 23.00 10.56 -19.78
C MET A 1 21.86 11.56 -19.72
N ASN A 2 20.79 11.39 -20.49
CA ASN A 2 19.68 12.35 -20.49
C ASN A 2 18.92 12.21 -19.17
N PHE A 3 18.61 13.32 -18.51
CA PHE A 3 17.90 13.32 -17.22
C PHE A 3 16.60 12.49 -17.27
N GLU A 4 15.87 12.56 -18.39
CA GLU A 4 14.65 11.78 -18.62
C GLU A 4 14.90 10.27 -18.64
N SER A 5 15.96 9.81 -19.31
CA SER A 5 16.32 8.38 -19.33
C SER A 5 16.72 7.85 -17.94
N ALA A 6 17.40 8.68 -17.15
CA ALA A 6 17.76 8.34 -15.77
C ALA A 6 16.50 8.19 -14.90
N PHE A 7 15.56 9.13 -15.02
CA PHE A 7 14.29 9.12 -14.30
C PHE A 7 13.46 7.87 -14.61
N LEU A 8 13.30 7.52 -15.89
CA LEU A 8 12.54 6.34 -16.30
C LEU A 8 13.16 5.04 -15.79
N ASN A 9 14.50 4.93 -15.80
CA ASN A 9 15.18 3.75 -15.26
C ASN A 9 14.93 3.59 -13.75
N VAL A 10 14.96 4.69 -12.98
CA VAL A 10 14.65 4.67 -11.54
C VAL A 10 13.18 4.28 -11.31
N LEU A 11 12.26 4.80 -12.14
CA LEU A 11 10.84 4.48 -12.06
C LEU A 11 10.56 2.99 -12.31
N TYR A 12 11.19 2.38 -13.32
CA TYR A 12 11.03 0.95 -13.58
C TYR A 12 11.67 0.10 -12.48
N PHE A 13 12.82 0.51 -11.97
CA PHE A 13 13.49 -0.19 -10.87
C PHE A 13 12.65 -0.16 -9.60
N SER A 14 12.08 0.99 -9.24
CA SER A 14 11.19 1.10 -8.08
C SER A 14 9.92 0.27 -8.26
N ALA A 15 9.32 0.24 -9.46
CA ALA A 15 8.15 -0.58 -9.75
C ALA A 15 8.39 -2.08 -9.48
N VAL A 16 9.58 -2.61 -9.81
CA VAL A 16 9.96 -4.00 -9.51
C VAL A 16 10.10 -4.22 -8.00
N ILE A 17 10.67 -3.26 -7.27
CA ILE A 17 10.79 -3.35 -5.81
C ILE A 17 9.41 -3.39 -5.15
N TYR A 18 8.48 -2.52 -5.55
CA TYR A 18 7.10 -2.55 -5.04
C TYR A 18 6.39 -3.87 -5.38
N ALA A 19 6.60 -4.40 -6.59
CA ALA A 19 6.06 -5.71 -6.96
C ALA A 19 6.56 -6.84 -6.05
N LEU A 20 7.86 -6.84 -5.69
CA LEU A 20 8.41 -7.78 -4.72
C LEU A 20 7.83 -7.57 -3.32
N ALA A 21 7.68 -6.31 -2.89
CA ALA A 21 7.09 -5.98 -1.60
C ALA A 21 5.65 -6.49 -1.49
N PHE A 22 4.82 -6.38 -2.53
CA PHE A 22 3.47 -6.96 -2.56
C PHE A 22 3.47 -8.47 -2.34
N VAL A 23 4.42 -9.18 -2.93
CA VAL A 23 4.54 -10.63 -2.72
C VAL A 23 4.90 -10.94 -1.27
N LEU A 24 5.86 -10.21 -0.69
CA LEU A 24 6.28 -10.40 0.70
C LEU A 24 5.15 -10.11 1.69
N TYR A 25 4.48 -8.97 1.54
CA TYR A 25 3.34 -8.61 2.39
C TYR A 25 2.14 -9.52 2.15
N GLY A 26 1.88 -9.96 0.92
CA GLY A 26 0.83 -10.93 0.61
C GLY A 26 1.06 -12.28 1.30
N ILE A 27 2.31 -12.76 1.32
CA ILE A 27 2.67 -13.98 2.08
C ILE A 27 2.43 -13.76 3.58
N ARG A 28 2.81 -12.60 4.12
CA ARG A 28 2.63 -12.28 5.55
C ARG A 28 1.15 -12.12 5.93
N ALA A 29 0.33 -11.56 5.04
CA ALA A 29 -1.11 -11.42 5.25
C ALA A 29 -1.82 -12.79 5.28
N ILE A 30 -1.36 -13.78 4.53
CA ILE A 30 -1.97 -15.13 4.51
C ILE A 30 -1.44 -16.01 5.65
N LYS A 31 -0.14 -15.93 5.95
CA LYS A 31 0.54 -16.84 6.91
C LYS A 31 1.05 -16.13 8.17
N GLY A 32 0.45 -15.01 8.55
CA GLY A 32 0.85 -14.28 9.76
C GLY A 32 0.54 -15.10 11.04
N PRO A 33 1.45 -15.14 12.02
CA PRO A 33 1.27 -15.96 13.24
C PRO A 33 0.25 -15.38 14.23
N THR A 34 0.05 -14.06 14.20
CA THR A 34 -0.93 -13.35 15.04
C THR A 34 -1.90 -12.58 14.15
N THR A 35 -3.12 -12.35 14.66
CA THR A 35 -4.11 -11.51 13.95
C THR A 35 -3.59 -10.09 13.73
N ALA A 36 -2.85 -9.54 14.69
CA ALA A 36 -2.22 -8.22 14.57
C ALA A 36 -1.20 -8.18 13.43
N ASP A 37 -0.37 -9.21 13.27
CA ASP A 37 0.63 -9.28 12.20
C ASP A 37 0.00 -9.36 10.82
N ILE A 38 -1.13 -10.06 10.69
CA ILE A 38 -1.90 -10.15 9.44
C ILE A 38 -2.45 -8.78 9.08
N ILE A 39 -3.04 -8.08 10.05
CA ILE A 39 -3.66 -6.77 9.83
C ILE A 39 -2.61 -5.71 9.50
N LEU A 40 -1.49 -5.68 10.23
CA LEU A 40 -0.34 -4.83 9.91
C LEU A 40 0.21 -5.10 8.51
N ALA A 41 0.25 -6.37 8.08
CA ALA A 41 0.68 -6.71 6.73
C ALA A 41 -0.30 -6.19 5.66
N VAL A 42 -1.60 -6.18 5.95
CA VAL A 42 -2.63 -5.62 5.06
C VAL A 42 -2.53 -4.10 4.98
N ASP A 43 -2.27 -3.40 6.09
CA ASP A 43 -2.04 -1.96 6.10
C ASP A 43 -0.80 -1.59 5.26
N CYS A 44 0.33 -2.26 5.52
CA CYS A 44 1.56 -2.07 4.75
C CYS A 44 1.36 -2.36 3.25
N LEU A 45 0.64 -3.43 2.90
CA LEU A 45 0.31 -3.75 1.51
C LEU A 45 -0.56 -2.67 0.86
N SER A 46 -1.51 -2.09 1.60
CA SER A 46 -2.40 -1.05 1.10
C SER A 46 -1.62 0.25 0.83
N PHE A 47 -0.73 0.66 1.74
CA PHE A 47 0.14 1.82 1.52
C PHE A 47 1.11 1.64 0.35
N ASP A 48 1.72 0.47 0.23
CA ASP A 48 2.55 0.15 -0.94
C ASP A 48 1.74 0.20 -2.23
N MET A 49 0.48 -0.23 -2.20
CA MET A 49 -0.43 -0.17 -3.35
C MET A 49 -0.74 1.28 -3.72
N ALA A 50 -1.00 2.15 -2.74
CA ALA A 50 -1.17 3.58 -2.99
C ALA A 50 0.09 4.20 -3.63
N ALA A 51 1.27 3.91 -3.10
CA ALA A 51 2.54 4.41 -3.66
C ALA A 51 2.78 3.90 -5.08
N PHE A 52 2.49 2.62 -5.34
CA PHE A 52 2.59 2.03 -6.67
C PHE A 52 1.59 2.63 -7.66
N MET A 53 0.36 2.95 -7.23
CA MET A 53 -0.61 3.67 -8.04
C MET A 53 -0.10 5.05 -8.45
N VAL A 54 0.63 5.77 -7.59
CA VAL A 54 1.26 7.05 -7.94
C VAL A 54 2.35 6.87 -8.99
N ILE A 55 3.20 5.84 -8.86
CA ILE A 55 4.21 5.49 -9.86
C ILE A 55 3.57 5.20 -11.22
N LEU A 56 2.49 4.41 -11.24
CA LEU A 56 1.73 4.14 -12.46
C LEU A 56 1.05 5.41 -12.99
N GLY A 57 0.58 6.29 -12.12
CA GLY A 57 0.01 7.59 -12.50
C GLY A 57 1.01 8.46 -13.25
N ILE A 58 2.27 8.47 -12.80
CA ILE A 58 3.37 9.15 -13.50
C ILE A 58 3.63 8.50 -14.86
N TYR A 59 3.68 7.17 -14.92
CA TYR A 59 3.93 6.41 -16.15
C TYR A 59 2.84 6.64 -17.22
N PHE A 60 1.57 6.54 -16.84
CA PHE A 60 0.42 6.75 -17.73
C PHE A 60 0.05 8.22 -17.94
N LYS A 61 0.73 9.15 -17.24
CA LYS A 61 0.41 10.58 -17.23
C LYS A 61 -1.07 10.84 -16.85
N SER A 62 -1.57 10.09 -15.88
CA SER A 62 -2.96 10.14 -15.42
C SER A 62 -3.07 10.54 -13.95
N VAL A 63 -3.79 11.62 -13.69
CA VAL A 63 -4.05 12.13 -12.32
C VAL A 63 -5.05 11.25 -11.56
N MET A 64 -5.91 10.51 -12.26
CA MET A 64 -6.95 9.69 -11.63
C MET A 64 -6.38 8.58 -10.73
N LEU A 65 -5.21 8.04 -11.07
CA LEU A 65 -4.52 7.04 -10.25
C LEU A 65 -4.04 7.64 -8.92
N ALA A 66 -3.56 8.89 -8.92
CA ALA A 66 -3.17 9.58 -7.70
C ALA A 66 -4.36 9.89 -6.80
N SER A 67 -5.50 10.31 -7.36
CA SER A 67 -6.72 10.51 -6.56
C SER A 67 -7.23 9.21 -5.94
N GLY A 68 -7.15 8.09 -6.66
CA GLY A 68 -7.50 6.77 -6.14
C GLY A 68 -6.56 6.32 -5.01
N ALA A 69 -5.26 6.60 -5.13
CA ALA A 69 -4.27 6.26 -4.11
C ALA A 69 -4.56 6.95 -2.76
N ILE A 70 -5.00 8.21 -2.78
CA ILE A 70 -5.36 8.94 -1.56
C ILE A 70 -6.56 8.31 -0.87
N ILE A 71 -7.59 7.93 -1.64
CA ILE A 71 -8.78 7.27 -1.10
C ILE A 71 -8.42 5.92 -0.48
N LEU A 72 -7.58 5.14 -1.16
CA LEU A 72 -7.08 3.85 -0.65
C LEU A 72 -6.32 4.04 0.67
N ALA A 73 -5.44 5.04 0.76
CA ALA A 73 -4.67 5.33 1.98
C ALA A 73 -5.57 5.73 3.17
N LEU A 74 -6.61 6.53 2.93
CA LEU A 74 -7.59 6.89 3.97
C LEU A 74 -8.39 5.68 4.45
N TRP A 75 -8.73 4.77 3.52
CA TRP A 75 -9.46 3.56 3.86
C TRP A 75 -8.61 2.57 4.66
N ALA A 76 -7.33 2.40 4.30
CA ALA A 76 -6.37 1.59 5.04
C ALA A 76 -6.20 2.11 6.48
N PHE A 77 -6.01 3.42 6.64
CA PHE A 77 -5.94 4.05 7.96
C PHE A 77 -7.18 3.80 8.82
N MET A 78 -8.37 3.80 8.20
CA MET A 78 -9.62 3.53 8.92
C MET A 78 -9.66 2.08 9.45
N LEU A 79 -9.09 1.11 8.72
CA LEU A 79 -9.02 -0.29 9.13
C LEU A 79 -8.25 -0.46 10.45
N ASP A 80 -7.13 0.26 10.62
CA ASP A 80 -6.33 0.19 11.85
C ASP A 80 -7.05 0.76 13.07
N ILE A 81 -7.82 1.84 12.88
CA ILE A 81 -8.64 2.42 13.95
C ILE A 81 -9.68 1.39 14.40
N TYR A 82 -10.38 0.77 13.45
CA TYR A 82 -11.40 -0.24 13.76
C TYR A 82 -10.81 -1.44 14.48
N TYR A 83 -9.66 -1.94 14.01
CA TYR A 83 -8.99 -3.06 14.66
C TYR A 83 -8.54 -2.70 16.07
N THR A 84 -7.92 -1.54 16.26
CA THR A 84 -7.47 -1.09 17.58
C THR A 84 -8.65 -0.94 18.55
N LYS A 85 -9.77 -0.38 18.07
CA LYS A 85 -10.99 -0.24 18.87
C LYS A 85 -11.56 -1.60 19.26
N TYR A 86 -11.62 -2.54 18.33
CA TYR A 86 -12.06 -3.91 18.59
C TYR A 86 -11.19 -4.61 19.64
N VAL A 87 -9.85 -4.49 19.53
CA VAL A 87 -8.91 -5.13 20.47
C VAL A 87 -9.00 -4.52 21.87
N LEU A 88 -9.17 -3.20 21.99
CA LEU A 88 -9.20 -2.51 23.28
C LEU A 88 -10.53 -2.60 24.00
N TYR A 89 -11.64 -2.48 23.26
CA TYR A 89 -12.98 -2.32 23.85
C TYR A 89 -13.90 -3.51 23.60
N GLY A 90 -13.52 -4.45 22.74
CA GLY A 90 -14.37 -5.59 22.35
C GLY A 90 -15.58 -5.21 21.49
N GLU A 91 -15.74 -3.93 21.16
CA GLU A 91 -16.86 -3.37 20.42
C GLU A 91 -16.36 -2.53 19.24
N VAL A 92 -17.13 -2.58 18.15
CA VAL A 92 -16.83 -1.90 16.89
C VAL A 92 -17.98 -0.94 16.57
N GLU A 93 -18.35 -0.11 17.54
CA GLU A 93 -19.35 0.94 17.28
C GLU A 93 -18.68 2.13 16.58
N VAL A 94 -19.39 2.77 15.65
CA VAL A 94 -18.93 4.01 14.98
C VAL A 94 -19.44 5.21 15.77
#